data_AF-A0A9I9CD34-F1
#
_entry.id   AF-A0A9I9CD34-F1
#
_cell.length_a   1.000
_cell.length_b   1.000
_cell.length_c   1.000
_cell.angle_alpha   90.00
_cell.angle_beta   90.00
_cell.angle_gamma   90.00
#
_symmetry.space_group_name_H-M   'P 1'
#
loop_
_entity.id
_entity.type
_entity.pdbx_description
1 polymer ?
#
loop_
_entity_poly.entity_id
_entity_poly.type
_entity_poly.pdbx_seq_one_letter_code
_entity_poly.pdbx_strand_id
1 'polypeptide(L)' 'MSALGRPQDMFSDTAIQLQPVFAQWIQNTHTLAPSITAPGATTGTSLTWGVVISGSGRKSCFVTYSVRNRRFF' A
#
# COMPACT_ATOMS: atom_id res chain seq x y z
N MET A 1 -0.33 -15.87 -19.28
CA MET A 1 -1.38 -15.63 -20.31
C MET A 1 -1.17 -14.41 -21.19
N SER A 2 -0.26 -13.47 -20.87
CA SER A 2 -0.06 -12.24 -21.65
C SER A 2 0.37 -12.51 -23.10
N ALA A 3 1.33 -13.41 -23.29
CA ALA A 3 1.85 -13.77 -24.61
C ALA A 3 0.84 -14.57 -25.48
N LEU A 4 -0.24 -15.08 -24.88
CA LEU A 4 -1.30 -15.81 -25.58
C LEU A 4 -2.45 -14.91 -26.03
N GLY A 5 -2.33 -13.57 -25.86
CA GLY A 5 -3.38 -12.62 -26.22
C GLY A 5 -4.63 -12.70 -25.35
N ARG A 6 -4.56 -13.33 -24.17
CA ARG A 6 -5.66 -13.44 -23.19
C ARG A 6 -5.34 -12.67 -21.90
N PRO A 7 -5.33 -11.34 -21.92
CA PRO A 7 -5.01 -10.53 -20.74
C PRO A 7 -6.05 -10.66 -19.61
N GLN A 8 -7.30 -11.01 -19.93
CA GLN A 8 -8.37 -11.24 -18.95
C GLN A 8 -8.14 -12.45 -18.03
N ASP A 9 -7.32 -13.41 -18.46
CA ASP A 9 -7.00 -14.62 -17.68
C ASP A 9 -5.74 -14.41 -16.82
N MET A 10 -5.18 -13.21 -16.77
CA MET A 10 -3.98 -12.91 -15.99
C MET A 10 -4.29 -12.56 -14.54
N PHE A 11 -3.36 -12.90 -13.65
CA PHE A 11 -3.28 -12.25 -12.35
C PHE A 11 -2.77 -10.81 -12.55
N SER A 12 -3.67 -9.83 -12.42
CA SER A 12 -3.37 -8.40 -12.55
C SER A 12 -4.39 -7.59 -11.75
N ASP A 13 -4.14 -6.30 -11.55
CA ASP A 13 -5.09 -5.39 -10.88
C ASP A 13 -6.39 -5.21 -11.69
N THR A 14 -6.34 -5.47 -13.01
CA THR A 14 -7.45 -5.24 -13.96
C THR A 14 -8.15 -6.52 -14.43
N ALA A 15 -7.59 -7.69 -14.13
CA ALA A 15 -8.10 -8.99 -14.57
C ALA A 15 -8.45 -9.83 -13.32
N ILE A 16 -7.83 -10.99 -13.13
CA ILE A 16 -8.02 -11.78 -11.91
C ILE A 16 -7.20 -11.13 -10.79
N GLN A 17 -7.88 -10.54 -9.81
CA GLN A 17 -7.23 -9.87 -8.67
C GLN A 17 -6.85 -10.89 -7.59
N LEU A 18 -5.58 -10.93 -7.20
CA LEU A 18 -5.17 -11.51 -5.92
C LEU A 18 -4.97 -10.36 -4.95
N GLN A 19 -5.84 -10.29 -3.94
CA GLN A 19 -5.83 -9.18 -3.02
C GLN A 19 -4.84 -9.41 -1.87
N PRO A 20 -3.98 -8.41 -1.55
CA PRO A 20 -3.08 -8.40 -0.40
C PRO A 20 -3.79 -8.32 0.96
N VAL A 21 -4.82 -9.10 1.23
CA VAL A 21 -5.69 -8.87 2.40
C VAL A 21 -4.91 -8.77 3.71
N PHE A 22 -3.91 -9.65 3.91
CA PHE A 22 -3.07 -9.61 5.12
C PHE A 22 -2.12 -8.40 5.15
N ALA A 23 -1.44 -8.11 4.04
CA ALA A 23 -0.53 -6.97 4.00
C ALA A 23 -1.30 -5.66 4.14
N GLN A 24 -2.47 -5.53 3.52
CA GLN A 24 -3.36 -4.38 3.65
C GLN A 24 -3.86 -4.21 5.08
N TRP A 25 -4.19 -5.31 5.76
CA TRP A 25 -4.56 -5.28 7.17
C TRP A 25 -3.42 -4.74 8.03
N ILE A 26 -2.19 -5.24 7.87
CA ILE A 26 -1.00 -4.72 8.57
C ILE A 26 -0.81 -3.22 8.29
N GLN A 27 -0.91 -2.79 7.02
CA GLN A 27 -0.82 -1.36 6.69
C GLN A 27 -1.84 -0.53 7.47
N ASN A 28 -3.10 -0.96 7.47
CA ASN A 28 -4.19 -0.25 8.16
C ASN A 28 -3.98 -0.18 9.68
N THR A 29 -3.44 -1.24 10.29
CA THR A 29 -3.13 -1.24 11.73
C THR A 29 -2.03 -0.24 12.05
N HIS A 30 -0.96 -0.19 11.25
CA HIS A 30 0.17 0.69 11.50
C HIS A 30 -0.09 2.17 11.17
N THR A 31 -1.03 2.47 10.27
CA THR A 31 -1.48 3.85 10.02
C THR A 31 -2.35 4.40 11.16
N LEU A 32 -3.20 3.55 11.75
CA LEU A 32 -4.13 3.94 12.83
C LEU A 32 -3.55 3.78 14.23
N ALA A 33 -2.38 3.16 14.37
CA ALA A 33 -1.70 2.92 15.64
C ALA A 33 -1.59 4.16 16.56
N PRO A 34 -1.24 5.38 16.07
CA PRO A 34 -1.09 6.57 16.93
C PRO A 34 -2.35 6.98 17.68
N SER A 35 -3.54 6.65 17.15
CA SER A 35 -4.82 7.05 17.74
C SER A 35 -5.49 5.94 18.57
N ILE A 36 -5.12 4.67 18.34
CA ILE A 36 -5.84 3.53 18.93
C ILE A 36 -4.92 2.70 19.84
N THR A 37 -3.73 2.36 19.38
CA THR A 37 -2.86 1.36 20.03
C THR A 37 -1.63 1.97 20.70
N ALA A 38 -1.28 3.21 20.34
CA ALA A 38 -0.14 3.95 20.87
C ALA A 38 -0.51 5.44 21.07
N PRO A 39 -1.36 5.78 22.05
CA PRO A 39 -1.92 7.14 22.24
C PRO A 39 -0.87 8.23 22.58
N GLY A 40 0.36 7.85 22.92
CA GLY A 40 1.49 8.77 23.09
C GLY A 40 2.33 9.00 21.83
N ALA A 41 2.05 8.29 20.74
CA ALA A 41 2.76 8.45 19.48
C ALA A 41 2.09 9.55 18.63
N THR A 42 2.87 10.49 18.11
CA THR A 42 2.39 11.58 17.25
C THR A 42 2.33 11.21 15.77
N THR A 43 2.91 10.09 15.36
CA THR A 43 2.93 9.60 13.97
C THR A 43 3.03 8.07 13.93
N GLY A 44 2.57 7.44 12.84
CA GLY A 44 2.71 6.00 12.64
C GLY A 44 4.18 5.56 12.59
N THR A 45 4.42 4.25 12.74
CA THR A 45 5.78 3.67 12.83
C THR A 45 6.69 3.93 11.62
N SER A 46 6.14 4.32 10.47
CA SER A 46 6.86 4.74 9.27
C SER A 46 5.93 5.54 8.34
N LEU A 47 6.50 6.52 7.62
CA LEU A 47 5.79 7.30 6.59
C LEU A 47 5.36 6.44 5.38
N THR A 48 5.96 5.26 5.21
CA THR A 48 5.62 4.33 4.12
C THR A 48 4.24 3.69 4.25
N TRP A 49 3.71 3.63 5.49
CA TRP A 49 2.37 3.10 5.78
C TRP A 49 1.26 4.03 5.30
N GLY A 50 1.57 5.32 5.11
CA GLY A 50 0.62 6.36 4.73
C GLY A 50 0.13 7.18 5.92
N VAL A 51 -0.38 8.37 5.60
CA VAL A 51 -0.63 9.55 6.45
C VAL A 51 0.60 10.45 6.66
N VAL A 52 0.37 11.75 6.41
CA VAL A 52 1.28 12.90 6.25
C VAL A 52 1.88 13.09 4.84
N ILE A 53 1.25 13.98 4.06
CA ILE A 53 1.87 14.72 2.96
C ILE A 53 2.63 15.91 3.55
N SER A 54 3.97 15.83 3.63
CA SER A 54 4.81 16.98 3.96
C SER A 54 5.36 17.63 2.69
N GLY A 55 4.92 18.86 2.42
CA GLY A 55 5.76 19.96 1.90
C GLY A 55 6.02 20.09 0.39
N SER A 56 5.36 21.09 -0.22
CA SER A 56 5.95 22.10 -1.12
C SER A 56 7.10 21.69 -2.07
N GLY A 57 6.75 21.28 -3.29
CA GLY A 57 7.51 21.63 -4.49
C GLY A 57 8.89 20.99 -4.70
N ARG A 58 9.31 19.98 -3.94
CA ARG A 58 10.53 19.19 -4.23
C ARG A 58 10.21 17.70 -4.25
N LYS A 59 10.95 16.96 -5.09
CA LYS A 59 10.76 15.52 -5.35
C LYS A 59 10.53 14.78 -4.03
N SER A 60 9.43 14.04 -3.96
CA SER A 60 8.97 13.30 -2.78
C SER A 60 10.12 12.48 -2.18
N CYS A 61 10.47 12.76 -0.92
CA CYS A 61 11.51 12.00 -0.20
C CYS A 61 10.97 10.64 0.32
N PHE A 62 9.65 10.48 0.38
CA PHE A 62 8.98 9.25 0.83
C PHE A 62 7.70 9.03 0.03
N VAL A 63 7.60 7.87 -0.63
CA VAL A 63 6.44 7.44 -1.42
C VAL A 63 5.61 6.46 -0.61
N THR A 64 4.31 6.71 -0.46
CA THR A 64 3.37 5.74 0.11
C THR A 64 3.33 4.48 -0.75
N TYR A 65 3.55 3.32 -0.15
CA TYR A 65 3.56 2.06 -0.89
C TYR A 65 2.16 1.43 -0.96
N SER A 66 1.54 1.52 -2.13
CA SER A 66 0.32 0.75 -2.44
C SER A 66 0.68 -0.73 -2.65
N VAL A 67 0.05 -1.63 -1.87
CA VAL A 67 0.16 -3.08 -2.09
C VAL A 67 -0.91 -3.48 -3.10
N ARG A 68 -0.48 -4.10 -4.20
CA ARG A 68 -1.31 -4.45 -5.36
C ARG A 68 -0.86 -5.79 -5.95
N ASN A 69 -1.65 -6.34 -6.87
CA ASN A 69 -1.44 -7.66 -7.44
C ASN A 69 -0.06 -7.78 -8.13
N ARG A 70 0.42 -6.69 -8.76
CA ARG A 70 1.74 -6.61 -9.40
C ARG A 70 2.96 -6.72 -8.48
N ARG A 71 2.76 -6.87 -7.16
CA ARG A 71 3.83 -7.05 -6.17
C ARG A 71 3.77 -8.40 -5.46
N PHE A 72 2.89 -9.28 -5.91
CA PHE A 72 2.83 -10.68 -5.46
C PHE A 72 3.66 -11.64 -6.33
N PHE A 73 4.14 -11.18 -7.50
CA PHE A 73 4.96 -11.93 -8.44
C PHE A 73 6.11 -11.07 -8.97
#